data_AF-A0A0S8F9W1-F1
#
_entry.id   AF-A0A0S8F9W1-F1
#
_cell.length_a   1.000
_cell.length_b   1.000
_cell.length_c   1.000
_cell.angle_alpha   90.00
_cell.angle_beta   90.00
_cell.angle_gamma   90.00
#
_symmetry.space_group_name_H-M   'P 1'
#
loop_
_entity.id
_entity.type
_entity.pdbx_description
1 polymer ?
#
loop_
_entity_poly.entity_id
_entity_poly.type
_entity_poly.pdbx_seq_one_letter_code
_entity_poly.pdbx_strand_id
1 'polypeptide(L)'
;LNNVETWANVPVIIARGAEWFASIGSEGSKGTKVFSLVGKVKNTGLVEVPMGITLREIIYDIGGGIGGDKQFKAVQTGGPSGGCIPADLLDLEVDFDRLDEVGSMMGSGGMIVMDEDSCMVDVARYFLDFLRFESCGKCTPCREGNQRMFEILDRICNGQAKEGDIELLEDIADVVKETSLCALGKSAPNPVLSTIRYFRDEYEAHIRDRRCPAGVCKALVTYAIEAEKCICCGRCAKGCPVSCISGKRGKPPEKATDEDRAAGKVGEPFVIDKDACIKCGACYEVCPVGAVTRT
;
A
#
# COMPACT_ATOMS: atom_id res chain seq x y z
N LEU A 1 -13.57 10.77 -29.36
CA LEU A 1 -13.86 9.73 -28.36
C LEU A 1 -14.26 10.45 -27.09
N ASN A 2 -15.37 10.07 -26.45
CA ASN A 2 -15.88 10.73 -25.23
C ASN A 2 -16.22 9.66 -24.19
N ASN A 3 -15.97 9.94 -22.91
CA ASN A 3 -16.30 9.03 -21.81
C ASN A 3 -17.83 8.98 -21.59
N VAL A 4 -18.33 7.85 -21.08
CA VAL A 4 -19.75 7.65 -20.76
C VAL A 4 -20.24 8.64 -19.71
N GLU A 5 -19.45 8.93 -18.67
CA GLU A 5 -19.77 9.92 -17.64
C GLU A 5 -19.94 11.32 -18.24
N THR A 6 -19.06 11.70 -19.18
CA THR A 6 -19.19 12.97 -19.91
C THR A 6 -20.53 13.02 -20.66
N TRP A 7 -20.88 11.96 -21.38
CA TRP A 7 -22.17 11.90 -22.10
C TRP A 7 -23.37 11.86 -21.16
N ALA A 8 -23.27 11.21 -20.00
CA ALA A 8 -24.34 11.16 -19.01
C ALA A 8 -24.64 12.55 -18.42
N ASN A 9 -23.62 13.41 -18.30
CA ASN A 9 -23.79 14.78 -17.83
C ASN A 9 -24.47 15.70 -18.85
N VAL A 10 -24.26 15.51 -20.15
CA VAL A 10 -24.76 16.42 -21.21
C VAL A 10 -26.29 16.63 -21.17
N PRO A 11 -27.15 15.59 -21.11
CA PRO A 11 -28.60 15.80 -21.02
C PRO A 11 -29.03 16.58 -19.78
N VAL A 12 -28.38 16.34 -18.63
CA VAL A 12 -28.70 17.02 -17.37
C VAL A 12 -28.31 18.50 -17.45
N ILE A 13 -27.16 18.80 -18.03
CA ILE A 13 -26.69 20.18 -18.28
C ILE A 13 -27.67 20.91 -19.20
N ILE A 14 -28.11 20.29 -20.29
CA ILE A 14 -29.08 20.92 -21.22
C ILE A 14 -30.42 21.16 -20.51
N ALA A 15 -30.89 20.21 -19.71
CA ALA A 15 -32.19 20.30 -19.04
C ALA A 15 -32.22 21.34 -17.91
N ARG A 16 -31.11 21.52 -17.17
CA ARG A 16 -31.02 22.42 -16.00
C ARG A 16 -30.29 23.74 -16.26
N GLY A 17 -29.68 23.87 -17.44
CA GLY A 17 -28.85 25.02 -17.81
C GLY A 17 -27.39 24.86 -17.43
N ALA A 18 -26.51 25.42 -18.26
CA ALA A 18 -25.06 25.36 -18.04
C ALA A 18 -24.61 26.10 -16.78
N GLU A 19 -25.26 27.22 -16.44
CA GLU A 19 -24.97 28.00 -15.24
C GLU A 19 -25.19 27.18 -13.95
N TRP A 20 -26.21 26.33 -13.92
CA TRP A 20 -26.46 25.43 -12.80
C TRP A 20 -25.28 24.45 -12.61
N PHE A 21 -24.83 23.80 -13.68
CA PHE A 21 -23.71 22.85 -13.59
C PHE A 21 -22.40 23.56 -13.23
N ALA A 22 -22.18 24.76 -13.76
CA ALA A 22 -21.01 25.60 -13.46
C ALA A 22 -21.03 26.20 -12.05
N SER A 23 -22.19 26.22 -11.38
CA SER A 23 -22.29 26.64 -9.98
C SER A 23 -21.80 25.57 -8.99
N ILE A 24 -21.60 24.33 -9.46
CA ILE A 24 -21.07 23.22 -8.68
C ILE A 24 -19.58 23.07 -9.01
N GLY A 25 -18.77 22.78 -8.00
CA GLY A 25 -17.33 22.53 -8.17
C GLY A 25 -16.43 23.72 -7.81
N SER A 26 -15.13 23.56 -7.99
CA SER A 26 -14.14 24.62 -7.77
C SER A 26 -14.12 25.65 -8.92
N GLU A 27 -13.30 26.69 -8.82
CA GLU A 27 -13.15 27.67 -9.90
C GLU A 27 -12.62 27.02 -11.19
N GLY A 28 -11.58 26.18 -11.06
CA GLY A 28 -10.93 25.49 -12.18
C GLY A 28 -11.65 24.24 -12.67
N SER A 29 -12.52 23.65 -11.86
CA SER A 29 -13.19 22.38 -12.18
C SER A 29 -14.67 22.38 -11.84
N LYS A 30 -15.52 22.41 -12.87
CA LYS A 30 -16.97 22.51 -12.73
C LYS A 30 -17.68 21.16 -12.69
N GLY A 31 -18.80 21.12 -11.99
CA GLY A 31 -19.69 19.97 -11.91
C GLY A 31 -19.32 18.96 -10.84
N THR A 32 -19.80 17.74 -11.05
CA THR A 32 -19.58 16.58 -10.19
C THR A 32 -18.69 15.55 -10.88
N LYS A 33 -18.10 14.67 -10.07
CA LYS A 33 -17.32 13.53 -10.52
C LYS A 33 -17.73 12.29 -9.74
N VAL A 34 -17.84 11.17 -10.44
CA VAL A 34 -18.03 9.86 -9.82
C VAL A 34 -16.68 9.23 -9.52
N PHE A 35 -16.46 8.84 -8.26
CA PHE A 35 -15.30 8.08 -7.82
C PHE A 35 -15.67 6.65 -7.44
N SER A 36 -14.78 5.72 -7.75
CA SER A 36 -14.80 4.36 -7.19
C SER A 36 -13.88 4.32 -5.98
N LEU A 37 -14.48 4.44 -4.79
CA LEU A 37 -13.80 4.45 -3.51
C LEU A 37 -13.66 3.01 -2.99
N VAL A 38 -12.42 2.51 -2.95
CA VAL A 38 -12.10 1.13 -2.57
C VAL A 38 -10.83 1.08 -1.71
N GLY A 39 -10.40 -0.12 -1.31
CA GLY A 39 -9.21 -0.34 -0.49
C GLY A 39 -9.55 -0.47 1.00
N LYS A 40 -8.72 0.10 1.87
CA LYS A 40 -8.77 -0.02 3.33
C LYS A 40 -9.75 0.97 3.98
N VAL A 41 -10.89 1.21 3.35
CA VAL A 41 -11.94 2.13 3.81
C VAL A 41 -13.17 1.35 4.31
N LYS A 42 -13.93 1.88 5.27
CA LYS A 42 -15.09 1.17 5.85
C LYS A 42 -16.22 0.99 4.84
N ASN A 43 -16.56 2.05 4.12
CA ASN A 43 -17.60 2.06 3.11
C ASN A 43 -16.96 2.13 1.72
N THR A 44 -17.02 1.03 0.98
CA THR A 44 -16.58 0.98 -0.42
C THR A 44 -17.77 1.17 -1.36
N GLY A 45 -17.55 1.80 -2.51
CA GLY A 45 -18.61 2.00 -3.49
C GLY A 45 -18.32 3.09 -4.51
N LEU A 46 -19.35 3.40 -5.31
CA LEU A 46 -19.35 4.55 -6.20
C LEU A 46 -19.93 5.76 -5.46
N VAL A 47 -19.20 6.87 -5.47
CA VAL A 47 -19.59 8.12 -4.81
C VAL A 47 -19.56 9.24 -5.83
N GLU A 48 -20.66 9.97 -5.98
CA GLU A 48 -20.71 11.18 -6.79
C GLU A 48 -20.52 12.39 -5.87
N VAL A 49 -19.50 13.19 -6.14
CA VAL A 49 -19.12 14.33 -5.30
C VAL A 49 -18.91 15.58 -6.16
N PRO A 50 -19.12 16.79 -5.61
CA PRO A 50 -18.72 18.02 -6.30
C PRO A 50 -17.20 18.06 -6.46
N MET A 51 -16.73 18.59 -7.59
CA MET A 51 -15.30 18.86 -7.78
C MET A 51 -14.79 19.85 -6.70
N GLY A 52 -13.55 19.69 -6.26
CA GLY A 52 -12.96 20.53 -5.20
C GLY A 52 -13.28 20.09 -3.77
N ILE A 53 -14.09 19.04 -3.56
CA ILE A 53 -14.19 18.37 -2.26
C ILE A 53 -12.81 17.86 -1.83
N THR A 54 -12.51 17.84 -0.54
CA THR A 54 -11.20 17.37 -0.05
C THR A 54 -11.12 15.84 -0.01
N LEU A 55 -9.90 15.29 -0.07
CA LEU A 55 -9.66 13.86 0.16
C LEU A 55 -10.17 13.41 1.54
N ARG A 56 -10.03 14.26 2.57
CA ARG A 56 -10.51 14.00 3.92
C ARG A 56 -12.02 13.76 3.94
N GLU A 57 -12.80 14.66 3.33
CA GLU A 57 -14.26 14.52 3.29
C GLU A 57 -14.67 13.24 2.54
N ILE A 58 -14.03 12.93 1.42
CA ILE A 58 -14.33 11.69 0.68
C ILE A 58 -14.03 10.45 1.55
N ILE A 59 -12.87 10.40 2.21
CA ILE A 59 -12.41 9.20 2.92
C ILE A 59 -13.10 9.03 4.27
N TYR A 60 -13.25 10.11 5.04
CA TYR A 60 -13.76 10.04 6.41
C TYR A 60 -15.27 10.27 6.48
N ASP A 61 -15.81 11.26 5.78
CA ASP A 61 -17.24 11.58 5.90
C ASP A 61 -18.10 10.63 5.04
N ILE A 62 -17.67 10.36 3.81
CA ILE A 62 -18.37 9.45 2.89
C ILE A 62 -17.92 8.00 3.09
N GLY A 63 -16.60 7.78 3.08
CA GLY A 63 -16.00 6.45 3.27
C GLY A 63 -16.09 5.89 4.69
N GLY A 64 -16.44 6.71 5.69
CA GLY A 64 -16.55 6.31 7.09
C GLY A 64 -15.19 6.08 7.78
N GLY A 65 -14.09 6.51 7.15
CA GLY A 65 -12.73 6.34 7.64
C GLY A 65 -12.12 4.98 7.32
N ILE A 66 -11.00 4.67 7.97
CA ILE A 66 -10.18 3.49 7.68
C ILE A 66 -10.74 2.24 8.36
N GLY A 67 -10.71 1.12 7.65
CA GLY A 67 -11.15 -0.18 8.17
C GLY A 67 -10.40 -0.57 9.45
N GLY A 68 -11.13 -0.95 10.49
CA GLY A 68 -10.55 -1.31 11.78
C GLY A 68 -9.97 -0.14 12.58
N ASP A 69 -10.36 1.10 12.26
CA ASP A 69 -9.91 2.34 12.93
C ASP A 69 -8.38 2.51 12.94
N LYS A 70 -7.74 1.95 11.91
CA LYS A 70 -6.33 2.11 11.62
C LYS A 70 -6.00 3.51 11.13
N GLN A 71 -4.72 3.82 11.07
CA GLN A 71 -4.21 5.07 10.55
C GLN A 71 -4.25 5.08 9.01
N PHE A 72 -4.68 6.22 8.47
CA PHE A 72 -4.56 6.46 7.03
C PHE A 72 -3.09 6.65 6.67
N LYS A 73 -2.63 5.98 5.62
CA LYS A 73 -1.27 6.12 5.11
C LYS A 73 -1.22 6.91 3.81
N ALA A 74 -2.00 6.49 2.84
CA ALA A 74 -2.03 7.08 1.52
C ALA A 74 -3.34 6.77 0.78
N VAL A 75 -3.63 7.55 -0.25
CA VAL A 75 -4.66 7.25 -1.24
C VAL A 75 -4.05 7.32 -2.62
N GLN A 76 -4.35 6.33 -3.44
CA GLN A 76 -3.96 6.31 -4.84
C GLN A 76 -5.14 6.82 -5.67
N THR A 77 -4.93 7.85 -6.48
CA THR A 77 -6.00 8.42 -7.33
C THR A 77 -5.61 8.32 -8.80
N GLY A 78 -6.59 8.22 -9.69
CA GLY A 78 -6.33 8.26 -11.13
C GLY A 78 -6.31 6.90 -11.83
N GLY A 79 -6.70 5.83 -11.13
CA GLY A 79 -6.57 4.45 -11.63
C GLY A 79 -5.10 4.01 -11.65
N PRO A 80 -4.74 2.84 -12.18
CA PRO A 80 -3.43 2.21 -11.93
C PRO A 80 -2.19 3.02 -12.33
N SER A 81 -2.32 4.01 -13.21
CA SER A 81 -1.24 4.92 -13.62
C SER A 81 -1.18 6.24 -12.87
N GLY A 82 -1.98 6.40 -11.81
CA GLY A 82 -1.98 7.59 -10.97
C GLY A 82 -1.07 7.45 -9.75
N GLY A 83 -0.81 8.57 -9.08
CA GLY A 83 0.13 8.65 -7.97
C GLY A 83 -0.49 8.31 -6.61
N CYS A 84 0.37 8.11 -5.62
CA CYS A 84 -0.01 7.97 -4.21
C CYS A 84 0.14 9.30 -3.48
N ILE A 85 -0.92 9.71 -2.77
CA ILE A 85 -1.00 10.95 -2.00
C ILE A 85 -0.94 10.59 -0.51
N PRO A 86 0.04 11.13 0.27
CA PRO A 86 0.24 10.77 1.67
C PRO A 86 -0.76 11.44 2.61
N ALA A 87 -0.77 11.00 3.87
CA ALA A 87 -1.59 11.53 4.96
C ALA A 87 -1.50 13.04 5.16
N ASP A 88 -0.31 13.62 4.97
CA ASP A 88 -0.08 15.06 5.15
C ASP A 88 -0.80 15.94 4.13
N LEU A 89 -1.33 15.35 3.06
CA LEU A 89 -2.09 16.03 2.00
C LEU A 89 -3.57 15.64 1.99
N LEU A 90 -4.11 15.15 3.11
CA LEU A 90 -5.55 14.80 3.22
C LEU A 90 -6.50 15.97 2.97
N ASP A 91 -6.07 17.20 3.23
CA ASP A 91 -6.88 18.41 2.99
C ASP A 91 -6.75 18.94 1.56
N LEU A 92 -6.09 18.19 0.67
CA LEU A 92 -6.00 18.54 -0.75
C LEU A 92 -7.39 18.47 -1.40
N GLU A 93 -7.76 19.55 -2.09
CA GLU A 93 -8.95 19.61 -2.92
C GLU A 93 -8.80 18.68 -4.13
N VAL A 94 -9.85 17.90 -4.40
CA VAL A 94 -9.88 16.94 -5.50
C VAL A 94 -10.36 17.65 -6.76
N ASP A 95 -9.41 18.18 -7.51
CA ASP A 95 -9.62 18.69 -8.87
C ASP A 95 -8.47 18.30 -9.82
N PHE A 96 -8.59 18.62 -11.11
CA PHE A 96 -7.61 18.19 -12.10
C PHE A 96 -6.21 18.76 -11.87
N ASP A 97 -6.11 20.03 -11.50
CA ASP A 97 -4.83 20.74 -11.41
C ASP A 97 -4.11 20.39 -10.11
N ARG A 98 -4.84 20.36 -8.98
CA ARG A 98 -4.28 20.06 -7.66
C ARG A 98 -3.74 18.64 -7.55
N LEU A 99 -4.40 17.69 -8.19
CA LEU A 99 -3.91 16.30 -8.22
C LEU A 99 -2.62 16.16 -9.05
N ASP A 100 -2.49 16.90 -10.14
CA ASP A 100 -1.29 16.84 -11.00
C ASP A 100 -0.07 17.43 -10.28
N GLU A 101 -0.25 18.54 -9.55
CA GLU A 101 0.81 19.19 -8.74
C GLU A 101 1.48 18.25 -7.73
N VAL A 102 0.71 17.31 -7.18
CA VAL A 102 1.19 16.35 -6.17
C VAL A 102 1.71 15.04 -6.80
N GLY A 103 1.79 14.96 -8.12
CA GLY A 103 2.26 13.78 -8.85
C GLY A 103 1.21 12.68 -8.97
N SER A 104 -0.07 13.03 -8.83
CA SER A 104 -1.21 12.16 -9.06
C SER A 104 -2.03 12.62 -10.26
N MET A 105 -3.25 12.12 -10.43
CA MET A 105 -4.19 12.56 -11.45
C MET A 105 -5.63 12.16 -11.12
N MET A 106 -6.60 12.83 -11.74
CA MET A 106 -8.02 12.47 -11.64
C MET A 106 -8.32 11.14 -12.33
N GLY A 107 -7.69 10.89 -13.49
CA GLY A 107 -7.84 9.68 -14.30
C GLY A 107 -9.30 9.27 -14.51
N SER A 108 -9.62 8.00 -14.23
CA SER A 108 -10.98 7.44 -14.33
C SER A 108 -11.85 7.68 -13.09
N GLY A 109 -11.32 8.31 -12.03
CA GLY A 109 -11.99 8.40 -10.73
C GLY A 109 -11.80 7.17 -9.83
N GLY A 110 -10.82 6.31 -10.08
CA GLY A 110 -10.44 5.28 -9.12
C GLY A 110 -9.72 5.87 -7.91
N MET A 111 -10.15 5.53 -6.69
CA MET A 111 -9.50 5.90 -5.42
C MET A 111 -9.26 4.65 -4.56
N ILE A 112 -8.00 4.31 -4.35
CA ILE A 112 -7.60 3.14 -3.55
C ILE A 112 -6.96 3.65 -2.24
N VAL A 113 -7.68 3.47 -1.13
CA VAL A 113 -7.25 3.89 0.21
C VAL A 113 -6.33 2.84 0.83
N MET A 114 -5.25 3.28 1.48
CA MET A 114 -4.22 2.45 2.12
C MET A 114 -4.04 2.84 3.60
N ASP A 115 -3.82 1.83 4.45
CA ASP A 115 -3.57 1.93 5.90
C ASP A 115 -2.07 1.78 6.25
N GLU A 116 -1.70 1.89 7.54
CA GLU A 116 -0.28 1.77 7.96
C GLU A 116 0.36 0.41 7.62
N ASP A 117 -0.44 -0.64 7.43
CA ASP A 117 0.00 -1.98 7.06
C ASP A 117 0.22 -2.18 5.54
N SER A 118 0.06 -1.13 4.74
CA SER A 118 0.30 -1.17 3.30
C SER A 118 1.75 -0.79 2.98
N CYS A 119 2.48 -1.64 2.23
CA CYS A 119 3.86 -1.35 1.81
C CYS A 119 3.89 -0.53 0.53
N MET A 120 4.45 0.69 0.55
CA MET A 120 4.39 1.58 -0.60
C MET A 120 5.30 1.13 -1.76
N VAL A 121 6.38 0.40 -1.45
CA VAL A 121 7.23 -0.25 -2.47
C VAL A 121 6.47 -1.36 -3.20
N ASP A 122 5.70 -2.16 -2.47
CA ASP A 122 4.89 -3.24 -3.04
C ASP A 122 3.68 -2.71 -3.81
N VAL A 123 3.09 -1.60 -3.36
CA VAL A 123 2.03 -0.88 -4.08
C VAL A 123 2.54 -0.40 -5.44
N ALA A 124 3.71 0.24 -5.49
CA ALA A 124 4.31 0.65 -6.75
C ALA A 124 4.60 -0.56 -7.66
N ARG A 125 5.12 -1.66 -7.10
CA ARG A 125 5.37 -2.92 -7.81
C ARG A 125 4.10 -3.49 -8.42
N TYR A 126 3.01 -3.55 -7.65
CA TYR A 126 1.72 -4.08 -8.07
C TYR A 126 1.12 -3.29 -9.24
N PHE A 127 1.11 -1.96 -9.15
CA PHE A 127 0.59 -1.14 -10.23
C PHE A 127 1.46 -1.20 -11.48
N LEU A 128 2.78 -1.22 -11.34
CA LEU A 128 3.67 -1.42 -12.49
C LEU A 128 3.49 -2.78 -13.16
N ASP A 129 3.25 -3.84 -12.39
CA ASP A 129 2.96 -5.16 -12.93
C ASP A 129 1.73 -5.12 -13.83
N PHE A 130 0.65 -4.49 -13.36
CA PHE A 130 -0.53 -4.26 -14.17
C PHE A 130 -0.22 -3.44 -15.44
N LEU A 131 0.47 -2.31 -15.28
CA LEU A 131 0.74 -1.38 -16.38
C LEU A 131 1.66 -1.95 -17.46
N ARG A 132 2.62 -2.82 -17.11
CA ARG A 132 3.44 -3.50 -18.11
C ARG A 132 2.63 -4.49 -18.93
N PHE A 133 1.64 -5.18 -18.32
CA PHE A 133 0.76 -6.11 -19.03
C PHE A 133 -0.26 -5.38 -19.92
N GLU A 134 -0.77 -4.23 -19.48
CA GLU A 134 -1.69 -3.39 -20.26
C GLU A 134 -0.98 -2.52 -21.31
N SER A 135 0.35 -2.55 -21.37
CA SER A 135 1.10 -1.86 -22.41
C SER A 135 0.86 -2.51 -23.76
N CYS A 136 0.49 -1.71 -24.77
CA CYS A 136 0.37 -2.19 -26.15
C CYS A 136 1.73 -2.53 -26.80
N GLY A 137 2.85 -2.20 -26.13
CA GLY A 137 4.20 -2.53 -26.59
C GLY A 137 4.73 -1.69 -27.76
N LYS A 138 3.99 -0.68 -28.25
CA LYS A 138 4.35 0.09 -29.45
C LYS A 138 5.61 0.94 -29.29
N CYS A 139 5.74 1.66 -28.18
CA CYS A 139 6.92 2.50 -27.92
C CYS A 139 7.89 1.79 -26.98
N THR A 140 9.15 1.73 -27.38
CA THR A 140 10.25 1.15 -26.60
C THR A 140 10.34 1.70 -25.18
N PRO A 141 10.26 3.03 -24.91
CA PRO A 141 10.32 3.54 -23.54
C PRO A 141 9.24 2.92 -22.65
N CYS A 142 7.96 2.97 -23.03
CA CYS A 142 6.88 2.35 -22.25
C CYS A 142 7.07 0.82 -22.09
N ARG A 143 7.39 0.11 -23.18
CA ARG A 143 7.48 -1.36 -23.16
C ARG A 143 8.62 -1.86 -22.28
N GLU A 144 9.82 -1.36 -22.52
CA GLU A 144 11.03 -1.83 -21.83
C GLU A 144 11.21 -1.13 -20.48
N GLY A 145 10.87 0.15 -20.38
CA GLY A 145 11.02 0.93 -19.16
C GLY A 145 10.10 0.43 -18.04
N ASN A 146 8.82 0.16 -18.33
CA ASN A 146 7.91 -0.42 -17.32
C ASN A 146 8.38 -1.80 -16.87
N GLN A 147 8.85 -2.64 -17.80
CA GLN A 147 9.41 -3.94 -17.46
C GLN A 147 10.63 -3.80 -16.55
N ARG A 148 11.55 -2.86 -16.86
CA ARG A 148 12.76 -2.66 -16.08
C ARG A 148 12.49 -2.12 -14.68
N MET A 149 11.58 -1.15 -14.55
CA MET A 149 11.18 -0.64 -13.23
C MET A 149 10.52 -1.73 -12.39
N PHE A 150 9.64 -2.55 -12.98
CA PHE A 150 9.03 -3.68 -12.29
C PHE A 150 10.08 -4.67 -11.77
N GLU A 151 11.07 -5.06 -12.60
CA GLU A 151 12.14 -5.98 -12.18
C GLU A 151 12.95 -5.44 -11.00
N ILE A 152 13.19 -4.13 -10.95
CA ILE A 152 13.89 -3.50 -9.83
C ILE A 152 13.01 -3.55 -8.58
N LEU A 153 11.74 -3.15 -8.65
CA LEU A 153 10.82 -3.18 -7.51
C LEU A 153 10.56 -4.59 -6.99
N ASP A 154 10.43 -5.57 -7.87
CA ASP A 154 10.27 -6.98 -7.51
C ASP A 154 11.51 -7.50 -6.80
N ARG A 155 12.69 -7.14 -7.30
CA ARG A 155 13.96 -7.45 -6.64
C ARG A 155 14.07 -6.78 -5.27
N ILE A 156 13.62 -5.53 -5.11
CA ILE A 156 13.58 -4.83 -3.82
C ILE A 156 12.66 -5.58 -2.84
N CYS A 157 11.43 -5.90 -3.25
CA CYS A 157 10.45 -6.61 -2.42
C CYS A 157 10.90 -8.05 -2.05
N ASN A 158 11.73 -8.68 -2.89
CA ASN A 158 12.31 -10.00 -2.64
C ASN A 158 13.63 -9.96 -1.85
N GLY A 159 14.02 -8.81 -1.31
CA GLY A 159 15.22 -8.67 -0.48
C GLY A 159 16.54 -8.74 -1.23
N GLN A 160 16.50 -8.60 -2.55
CA GLN A 160 17.64 -8.65 -3.45
C GLN A 160 18.03 -7.25 -3.98
N ALA A 161 17.54 -6.21 -3.33
CA ALA A 161 17.83 -4.81 -3.61
C ALA A 161 19.34 -4.51 -3.66
N LYS A 162 19.73 -3.47 -4.40
CA LYS A 162 21.10 -2.95 -4.51
C LYS A 162 21.10 -1.46 -4.19
N GLU A 163 22.22 -0.97 -3.68
CA GLU A 163 22.48 0.48 -3.61
C GLU A 163 22.39 1.07 -5.02
N GLY A 164 21.78 2.26 -5.14
CA GLY A 164 21.51 2.91 -6.43
C GLY A 164 20.21 2.49 -7.11
N ASP A 165 19.46 1.53 -6.57
CA ASP A 165 18.20 1.09 -7.18
C ASP A 165 17.12 2.20 -7.20
N ILE A 166 17.12 3.11 -6.23
CA ILE A 166 16.16 4.23 -6.19
C ILE A 166 16.48 5.23 -7.32
N GLU A 167 17.73 5.63 -7.44
CA GLU A 167 18.20 6.59 -8.44
C GLU A 167 17.98 6.02 -9.85
N LEU A 168 18.26 4.73 -10.05
CA LEU A 168 17.98 4.06 -11.31
C LEU A 168 16.47 3.99 -11.64
N LEU A 169 15.61 3.82 -10.63
CA LEU A 169 14.15 3.87 -10.83
C LEU A 169 13.71 5.27 -11.28
N GLU A 170 14.22 6.33 -10.63
CA GLU A 170 13.93 7.72 -11.00
C GLU A 170 14.38 8.03 -12.44
N ASP A 171 15.61 7.66 -12.81
CA ASP A 171 16.16 7.87 -14.16
C ASP A 171 15.30 7.18 -15.24
N ILE A 172 14.92 5.92 -15.02
CA ILE A 172 14.08 5.19 -15.98
C ILE A 172 12.68 5.80 -16.03
N ALA A 173 12.10 6.13 -14.87
CA ALA A 173 10.77 6.71 -14.77
C ALA A 173 10.65 8.02 -15.55
N ASP A 174 11.64 8.90 -15.43
CA ASP A 174 11.65 10.19 -16.15
C ASP A 174 11.74 9.98 -17.66
N VAL A 175 12.63 9.10 -18.13
CA VAL A 175 12.73 8.76 -19.56
C VAL A 175 11.41 8.20 -20.09
N VAL A 176 10.75 7.30 -19.34
CA VAL A 176 9.46 6.72 -19.75
C VAL A 176 8.39 7.80 -19.81
N LYS A 177 8.32 8.68 -18.81
CA LYS A 177 7.36 9.77 -18.72
C LYS A 177 7.49 10.76 -19.88
N GLU A 178 8.70 11.14 -20.24
CA GLU A 178 8.95 12.15 -21.27
C GLU A 178 8.83 11.61 -22.70
N THR A 179 9.25 10.36 -22.93
CA THR A 179 9.45 9.83 -24.30
C THR A 179 8.39 8.85 -24.77
N SER A 180 7.45 8.45 -23.89
CA SER A 180 6.33 7.58 -24.29
C SER A 180 5.32 8.27 -25.20
N LEU A 181 4.73 7.51 -26.12
CA LEU A 181 3.84 8.06 -27.15
C LEU A 181 2.44 8.45 -26.63
N CYS A 182 1.86 7.65 -25.72
CA CYS A 182 0.50 7.85 -25.24
C CYS A 182 0.46 8.15 -23.73
N ALA A 183 -0.68 8.66 -23.26
CA ALA A 183 -0.87 9.04 -21.86
C ALA A 183 -0.63 7.88 -20.88
N LEU A 184 -0.96 6.63 -21.25
CA LEU A 184 -0.66 5.45 -20.42
C LEU A 184 0.84 5.33 -20.16
N GLY A 185 1.66 5.34 -21.22
CA GLY A 185 3.12 5.24 -21.06
C GLY A 185 3.70 6.43 -20.32
N LYS A 186 3.17 7.63 -20.53
CA LYS A 186 3.63 8.83 -19.82
C LYS A 186 3.28 8.84 -18.33
N SER A 187 2.15 8.26 -17.94
CA SER A 187 1.68 8.24 -16.55
C SER A 187 2.05 6.95 -15.81
N ALA A 188 2.41 5.87 -16.51
CA ALA A 188 2.82 4.60 -15.91
C ALA A 188 3.90 4.71 -14.82
N PRO A 189 4.86 5.66 -14.88
CA PRO A 189 5.83 5.84 -13.81
C PRO A 189 5.31 6.57 -12.55
N ASN A 190 4.12 7.18 -12.58
CA ASN A 190 3.60 7.98 -11.47
C ASN A 190 3.50 7.21 -10.14
N PRO A 191 3.04 5.93 -10.09
CA PRO A 191 3.08 5.15 -8.86
C PRO A 191 4.48 5.06 -8.27
N VAL A 192 5.53 4.91 -9.10
CA VAL A 192 6.93 4.83 -8.65
C VAL A 192 7.43 6.18 -8.16
N LEU A 193 7.27 7.21 -8.98
CA LEU A 193 7.78 8.55 -8.67
C LEU A 193 7.13 9.11 -7.40
N SER A 194 5.81 8.94 -7.25
CA SER A 194 5.08 9.40 -6.07
C SER A 194 5.45 8.61 -4.81
N THR A 195 5.62 7.29 -4.88
CA THR A 195 6.01 6.51 -3.70
C THR A 195 7.46 6.76 -3.30
N ILE A 196 8.38 6.96 -4.26
CA ILE A 196 9.74 7.40 -3.94
C ILE A 196 9.71 8.80 -3.32
N ARG A 197 8.92 9.74 -3.86
CA ARG A 197 8.83 11.11 -3.34
C ARG A 197 8.35 11.16 -1.89
N TYR A 198 7.30 10.42 -1.55
CA TYR A 198 6.62 10.55 -0.25
C TYR A 198 7.00 9.47 0.77
N PHE A 199 7.53 8.33 0.32
CA PHE A 199 7.81 7.15 1.14
C PHE A 199 9.22 6.59 0.87
N ARG A 200 10.19 7.47 0.56
CA ARG A 200 11.59 7.08 0.27
C ARG A 200 12.19 6.25 1.40
N ASP A 201 11.82 6.55 2.64
CA ASP A 201 12.25 5.83 3.84
C ASP A 201 11.89 4.33 3.79
N GLU A 202 10.73 3.97 3.21
CA GLU A 202 10.39 2.57 3.01
C GLU A 202 11.30 1.89 1.99
N TYR A 203 11.67 2.58 0.91
CA TYR A 203 12.64 2.05 -0.06
C TYR A 203 14.00 1.85 0.61
N GLU A 204 14.47 2.83 1.38
CA GLU A 204 15.74 2.73 2.11
C GLU A 204 15.73 1.59 3.12
N ALA A 205 14.63 1.37 3.85
CA ALA A 205 14.48 0.23 4.77
C ALA A 205 14.54 -1.12 4.03
N HIS A 206 13.93 -1.22 2.83
CA HIS A 206 14.02 -2.44 2.02
C HIS A 206 15.44 -2.68 1.50
N ILE A 207 16.16 -1.61 1.13
CA ILE A 207 17.50 -1.69 0.53
C ILE A 207 18.58 -1.93 1.58
N ARG A 208 18.64 -1.09 2.61
CA ARG A 208 19.71 -1.06 3.63
C ARG A 208 19.43 -2.03 4.77
N ASP A 209 18.25 -1.94 5.35
CA ASP A 209 17.90 -2.74 6.55
C ASP A 209 17.39 -4.14 6.22
N ARG A 210 17.15 -4.43 4.92
CA ARG A 210 16.55 -5.68 4.44
C ARG A 210 15.27 -5.99 5.22
N ARG A 211 14.44 -4.96 5.39
CA ARG A 211 13.24 -4.98 6.21
C ARG A 211 12.08 -4.33 5.47
N CYS A 212 10.89 -4.89 5.63
CA CYS A 212 9.64 -4.27 5.17
C CYS A 212 8.88 -3.70 6.37
N PRO A 213 8.81 -2.36 6.56
CA PRO A 213 8.15 -1.77 7.72
C PRO A 213 6.68 -2.20 7.88
N ALA A 214 5.97 -2.34 6.77
CA ALA A 214 4.58 -2.79 6.73
C ALA A 214 4.41 -4.32 6.88
N GLY A 215 5.49 -5.10 6.78
CA GLY A 215 5.48 -6.56 6.91
C GLY A 215 4.76 -7.31 5.78
N VAL A 216 4.59 -6.66 4.61
CA VAL A 216 3.92 -7.24 3.42
C VAL A 216 4.88 -8.11 2.60
N CYS A 217 6.11 -7.65 2.41
CA CYS A 217 7.12 -8.32 1.60
C CYS A 217 7.70 -9.54 2.34
N LYS A 218 7.14 -10.73 2.11
CA LYS A 218 7.49 -11.97 2.84
C LYS A 218 9.00 -12.24 2.94
N ALA A 219 9.77 -11.96 1.89
CA ALA A 219 11.21 -12.18 1.87
C ALA A 219 11.96 -11.31 2.91
N LEU A 220 11.38 -10.16 3.27
CA LEU A 220 11.97 -9.15 4.17
C LEU A 220 11.40 -9.19 5.59
N VAL A 221 10.52 -10.15 5.87
CA VAL A 221 9.93 -10.31 7.21
C VAL A 221 10.74 -11.28 8.05
N THR A 222 11.01 -10.89 9.28
CA THR A 222 11.57 -11.76 10.32
C THR A 222 10.58 -11.88 11.48
N TYR A 223 10.40 -13.11 11.96
CA TYR A 223 9.60 -13.38 13.15
C TYR A 223 10.52 -13.64 14.34
N ALA A 224 10.19 -13.05 15.49
CA ALA A 224 10.87 -13.33 16.75
C ALA A 224 9.82 -13.49 17.86
N ILE A 225 10.19 -14.14 18.95
CA ILE A 225 9.34 -14.27 20.15
C ILE A 225 9.98 -13.44 21.26
N GLU A 226 9.24 -12.49 21.79
CA GLU A 226 9.61 -11.75 22.98
C GLU A 226 9.46 -12.67 24.20
N ALA A 227 10.59 -13.05 24.79
CA ALA A 227 10.62 -13.98 25.92
C ALA A 227 9.77 -13.50 27.10
N GLU A 228 9.79 -12.19 27.37
CA GLU A 228 9.10 -11.55 28.49
C GLU A 228 7.56 -11.59 28.38
N LYS A 229 7.02 -11.61 27.15
CA LYS A 229 5.58 -11.72 26.89
C LYS A 229 5.12 -13.17 26.72
N CYS A 230 6.05 -14.12 26.57
CA CYS A 230 5.75 -15.49 26.18
C CYS A 230 5.15 -16.29 27.34
N ILE A 231 3.87 -16.63 27.23
CA ILE A 231 3.17 -17.45 28.25
C ILE A 231 3.45 -18.96 28.15
N CYS A 232 4.49 -19.38 27.42
CA CYS A 232 4.93 -20.79 27.29
C CYS A 232 3.81 -21.79 26.89
N CYS A 233 2.82 -21.36 26.09
CA CYS A 233 1.66 -22.19 25.74
C CYS A 233 1.91 -23.22 24.63
N GLY A 234 2.96 -23.03 23.80
CA GLY A 234 3.35 -23.92 22.70
C GLY A 234 2.49 -23.84 21.43
N ARG A 235 1.53 -22.91 21.34
CA ARG A 235 0.70 -22.74 20.12
C ARG A 235 1.54 -22.38 18.88
N CYS A 236 2.52 -21.49 19.04
CA CYS A 236 3.42 -21.10 17.96
C CYS A 236 4.20 -22.31 17.41
N ALA A 237 4.80 -23.12 18.29
CA ALA A 237 5.53 -24.33 17.88
C ALA A 237 4.63 -25.36 17.22
N LYS A 238 3.43 -25.61 17.77
CA LYS A 238 2.45 -26.52 17.16
C LYS A 238 1.97 -26.05 15.79
N GLY A 239 1.83 -24.75 15.60
CA GLY A 239 1.41 -24.15 14.32
C GLY A 239 2.52 -24.01 13.28
N CYS A 240 3.79 -24.28 13.64
CA CYS A 240 4.92 -24.12 12.74
C CYS A 240 4.98 -25.29 11.73
N PRO A 241 4.81 -25.05 10.41
CA PRO A 241 4.80 -26.12 9.42
C PRO A 241 6.17 -26.80 9.23
N VAL A 242 7.25 -26.11 9.58
CA VAL A 242 8.65 -26.60 9.47
C VAL A 242 9.27 -26.92 10.81
N SER A 243 8.49 -26.88 11.90
CA SER A 243 8.93 -27.22 13.26
C SER A 243 10.20 -26.47 13.72
N CYS A 244 10.40 -25.23 13.26
CA CYS A 244 11.58 -24.42 13.57
C CYS A 244 11.49 -23.63 14.90
N ILE A 245 10.50 -23.92 15.75
CA ILE A 245 10.28 -23.19 17.01
C ILE A 245 10.50 -24.15 18.17
N SER A 246 11.51 -23.87 18.98
CA SER A 246 11.90 -24.67 20.14
C SER A 246 11.52 -23.96 21.43
N GLY A 247 11.27 -24.73 22.49
CA GLY A 247 10.85 -24.23 23.81
C GLY A 247 10.09 -25.28 24.59
N LYS A 248 9.85 -25.03 25.87
CA LYS A 248 9.18 -25.98 26.75
C LYS A 248 7.82 -25.45 27.15
N ARG A 249 6.77 -26.22 26.87
CA ARG A 249 5.43 -25.90 27.34
C ARG A 249 5.36 -26.03 28.87
N GLY A 250 4.79 -25.04 29.54
CA GLY A 250 4.64 -25.05 31.00
C GLY A 250 4.14 -23.73 31.54
N LYS A 251 4.18 -23.56 32.87
CA LYS A 251 3.98 -22.26 33.49
C LYS A 251 5.19 -21.36 33.19
N PRO A 252 4.98 -20.08 32.84
CA PRO A 252 6.08 -19.15 32.62
C PRO A 252 7.00 -19.06 33.85
N PRO A 253 8.33 -18.93 33.67
CA PRO A 253 9.30 -18.89 34.76
C PRO A 253 8.99 -17.86 35.85
N GLU A 254 8.41 -16.73 35.47
CA GLU A 254 8.04 -15.62 36.35
C GLU A 254 6.73 -15.85 37.14
N LYS A 255 5.92 -16.83 36.73
CA LYS A 255 4.64 -17.20 37.39
C LYS A 255 4.66 -18.59 38.05
N ALA A 256 5.79 -19.28 38.02
CA ALA A 256 5.92 -20.62 38.58
C ALA A 256 6.26 -20.58 40.09
N THR A 257 5.50 -21.33 40.89
CA THR A 257 5.75 -21.55 42.33
C THR A 257 6.89 -22.56 42.56
N ASP A 258 7.42 -22.65 43.77
CA ASP A 258 8.44 -23.65 44.13
C ASP A 258 7.94 -25.09 43.96
N GLU A 259 6.64 -25.33 44.18
CA GLU A 259 6.00 -26.62 43.91
C GLU A 259 5.96 -26.93 42.40
N ASP A 260 5.69 -25.94 41.55
CA ASP A 260 5.72 -26.10 40.09
C ASP A 260 7.15 -26.39 39.58
N ARG A 261 8.16 -25.78 40.22
CA ARG A 261 9.59 -26.04 39.96
C ARG A 261 9.95 -27.48 40.34
N ALA A 262 9.58 -27.91 41.54
CA ALA A 262 9.81 -29.28 42.01
C ALA A 262 9.07 -30.33 41.13
N ALA A 263 7.89 -29.99 40.62
CA ALA A 263 7.10 -30.86 39.73
C ALA A 263 7.52 -30.80 38.24
N GLY A 264 8.55 -30.01 37.89
CA GLY A 264 9.03 -29.90 36.51
C GLY A 264 8.08 -29.21 35.52
N LYS A 265 7.05 -28.50 36.03
CA LYS A 265 5.98 -27.86 35.24
C LYS A 265 6.34 -26.47 34.70
N VAL A 266 7.57 -26.01 34.93
CA VAL A 266 8.08 -24.74 34.42
C VAL A 266 8.36 -24.87 32.92
N GLY A 267 7.81 -23.93 32.16
CA GLY A 267 8.03 -23.78 30.73
C GLY A 267 9.24 -22.90 30.43
N GLU A 268 9.68 -22.94 29.20
CA GLU A 268 10.75 -22.10 28.67
C GLU A 268 10.17 -21.28 27.51
N PRO A 269 10.41 -19.97 27.47
CA PRO A 269 9.98 -19.13 26.35
C PRO A 269 10.42 -19.73 25.02
N PHE A 270 9.49 -19.76 24.07
CA PHE A 270 9.75 -20.32 22.76
C PHE A 270 10.66 -19.40 21.94
N VAL A 271 11.53 -19.97 21.13
CA VAL A 271 12.48 -19.27 20.25
C VAL A 271 12.34 -19.80 18.83
N ILE A 272 12.38 -18.89 17.85
CA ILE A 272 12.30 -19.23 16.43
C ILE A 272 13.73 -19.36 15.87
N ASP A 273 14.05 -20.50 15.29
CA ASP A 273 15.22 -20.67 14.43
C ASP A 273 14.97 -19.91 13.12
N LYS A 274 15.76 -18.85 12.90
CA LYS A 274 15.62 -17.95 11.76
C LYS A 274 16.06 -18.60 10.45
N ASP A 275 17.02 -19.51 10.50
CA ASP A 275 17.59 -20.14 9.30
C ASP A 275 16.65 -21.23 8.76
N ALA A 276 15.94 -21.92 9.65
CA ALA A 276 14.91 -22.89 9.27
C ALA A 276 13.53 -22.26 9.02
N CYS A 277 13.32 -20.98 9.36
CA CYS A 277 12.01 -20.33 9.24
C CYS A 277 11.66 -19.97 7.79
N ILE A 278 10.55 -20.53 7.29
CA ILE A 278 10.00 -20.21 5.96
C ILE A 278 9.12 -18.94 5.93
N LYS A 279 9.11 -18.16 7.01
CA LYS A 279 8.42 -16.86 7.11
C LYS A 279 6.91 -16.90 6.80
N CYS A 280 6.25 -18.02 7.13
CA CYS A 280 4.83 -18.24 6.83
C CYS A 280 3.84 -17.41 7.68
N GLY A 281 4.26 -16.85 8.82
CA GLY A 281 3.40 -16.04 9.70
C GLY A 281 2.46 -16.82 10.63
N ALA A 282 2.35 -18.14 10.50
CA ALA A 282 1.44 -18.96 11.31
C ALA A 282 1.66 -18.77 12.83
N CYS A 283 2.91 -18.59 13.28
CA CYS A 283 3.21 -18.35 14.69
C CYS A 283 2.66 -17.00 15.19
N TYR A 284 2.69 -15.97 14.35
CA TYR A 284 2.20 -14.62 14.66
C TYR A 284 0.69 -14.61 14.86
N GLU A 285 -0.06 -15.22 13.94
CA GLU A 285 -1.53 -15.27 13.98
C GLU A 285 -2.08 -16.07 15.17
N VAL A 286 -1.42 -17.16 15.57
CA VAL A 286 -1.91 -18.04 16.65
C VAL A 286 -1.50 -17.57 18.06
N CYS A 287 -0.69 -16.52 18.18
CA CYS A 287 -0.15 -16.06 19.45
C CYS A 287 -1.21 -15.27 20.23
N PRO A 288 -1.74 -15.79 21.35
CA PRO A 288 -2.89 -15.17 22.05
C PRO A 288 -2.52 -13.91 22.83
N VAL A 289 -1.22 -13.65 23.02
CA VAL A 289 -0.69 -12.56 23.85
C VAL A 289 0.17 -11.60 23.04
N GLY A 290 0.24 -11.75 21.71
CA GLY A 290 1.06 -10.90 20.86
C GLY A 290 2.56 -10.95 21.18
N ALA A 291 3.06 -12.06 21.73
CA ALA A 291 4.48 -12.23 22.05
C ALA A 291 5.35 -12.49 20.80
N VAL A 292 4.75 -12.80 19.65
CA VAL A 292 5.49 -12.96 18.39
C VAL A 292 5.54 -11.61 17.72
N THR A 293 6.73 -11.09 17.46
CA THR A 293 6.93 -9.86 16.70
C THR A 293 7.18 -10.19 15.25
N ARG A 294 6.75 -9.26 14.38
CA ARG A 294 6.98 -9.27 12.94
C ARG A 294 7.77 -8.00 12.63
N THR A 295 9.04 -8.16 12.28
CA THR A 295 9.94 -7.05 11.92
C THR A 295 10.33 -7.15 10.47
#